data_AF-A0A967I9F8-F1
#
_entry.id   AF-A0A967I9F8-F1
#
_cell.length_a   1.000
_cell.length_b   1.000
_cell.length_c   1.000
_cell.angle_alpha   90.00
_cell.angle_beta   90.00
_cell.angle_gamma   90.00
#
_symmetry.space_group_name_H-M   'P 1'
#
loop_
_entity.id
_entity.type
_entity.pdbx_description
1 polymer ?
#
loop_
_entity_poly.entity_id
_entity_poly.type
_entity_poly.pdbx_seq_one_letter_code
_entity_poly.pdbx_strand_id
1 'polypeptide(L)' 'GESIVGGTVTPDTFIVRKSDQTITSRTIADKQRMTVSVPGGTDEVNVPSFLRTSPSLTDEQVLEMAELAHGLEQTMGYPV' A
#
# COMPACT_ATOMS: atom_id res chain seq x y z
N GLY A 1 7.20 -5.20 1.93
CA GLY A 1 6.68 -5.18 0.54
C GLY A 1 6.70 -6.54 -0.12
N GLU A 2 7.67 -7.41 0.23
CA GLU A 2 7.84 -8.73 -0.36
C GLU A 2 6.54 -9.55 -0.45
N SER A 3 5.77 -9.67 0.64
CA SER A 3 4.52 -10.44 0.62
C SER A 3 3.46 -9.91 -0.35
N ILE A 4 3.46 -8.60 -0.63
CA ILE A 4 2.56 -8.00 -1.64
C ILE A 4 3.05 -8.34 -3.04
N VAL A 5 4.37 -8.18 -3.30
CA VAL A 5 4.98 -8.49 -4.60
C VAL A 5 4.90 -9.99 -4.93
N GLY A 6 5.10 -10.84 -3.92
CA GLY A 6 5.00 -12.30 -4.03
C GLY A 6 3.56 -12.82 -4.02
N GLY A 7 2.55 -11.96 -3.85
CA GLY A 7 1.14 -12.35 -3.86
C GLY A 7 0.70 -13.22 -2.66
N THR A 8 1.43 -13.18 -1.54
CA THR A 8 1.14 -14.01 -0.36
C THR A 8 0.19 -13.36 0.63
N VAL A 9 -0.18 -12.08 0.41
CA VAL A 9 -1.17 -11.33 1.20
C VAL A 9 -2.12 -10.54 0.32
N THR A 10 -3.30 -10.21 0.84
CA THR A 10 -4.26 -9.31 0.20
C THR A 10 -4.07 -7.89 0.75
N PRO A 11 -3.59 -6.91 -0.05
CA PRO A 11 -3.38 -5.55 0.41
C PRO A 11 -4.65 -4.70 0.31
N ASP A 12 -4.62 -3.53 0.96
CA ASP A 12 -5.56 -2.46 0.65
C ASP A 12 -5.26 -1.92 -0.76
N THR A 13 -6.30 -1.49 -1.49
CA THR A 13 -6.17 -0.90 -2.82
C THR A 13 -6.79 0.48 -2.86
N PHE A 14 -6.03 1.46 -3.35
CA PHE A 14 -6.48 2.84 -3.52
C PHE A 14 -6.33 3.23 -5.00
N ILE A 15 -7.35 3.87 -5.56
CA ILE A 15 -7.32 4.38 -6.94
C ILE A 15 -7.34 5.89 -6.90
N VAL A 16 -6.22 6.52 -7.30
CA VAL A 16 -6.08 7.96 -7.39
C VAL A 16 -6.21 8.41 -8.84
N ARG A 17 -7.07 9.38 -9.11
CA ARG A 17 -7.16 10.01 -10.43
C ARG A 17 -6.01 10.99 -10.59
N LYS A 18 -5.21 10.79 -11.63
CA LYS A 18 -4.00 11.58 -11.90
C LYS A 18 -4.27 13.06 -12.21
N SER A 19 -5.39 13.38 -12.86
CA SER A 19 -5.68 14.74 -13.34
C SER A 19 -5.91 15.76 -12.23
N ASP A 20 -6.49 15.33 -11.12
CA ASP A 20 -6.92 16.19 -10.00
C ASP A 20 -6.49 15.64 -8.65
N GLN A 21 -5.59 14.64 -8.64
CA GLN A 21 -5.09 13.95 -7.44
C GLN A 21 -6.21 13.55 -6.47
N THR A 22 -7.34 13.08 -6.98
CA THR A 22 -8.48 12.69 -6.14
C THR A 22 -8.53 11.19 -5.93
N ILE A 23 -8.71 10.73 -4.68
CA ILE A 23 -8.98 9.32 -4.38
C ILE A 23 -10.39 8.98 -4.85
N THR A 24 -10.50 8.11 -5.86
CA THR A 24 -11.76 7.73 -6.49
C THR A 24 -12.34 6.42 -5.95
N SER A 25 -11.49 5.57 -5.39
CA SER A 25 -11.90 4.30 -4.80
C SER A 25 -10.93 3.86 -3.70
N ARG A 26 -11.48 3.19 -2.69
CA ARG A 26 -10.75 2.55 -1.60
C ARG A 26 -11.34 1.16 -1.35
N THR A 27 -10.48 0.15 -1.34
CA THR A 27 -10.80 -1.22 -0.95
C THR A 27 -9.90 -1.58 0.22
N ILE A 28 -10.49 -1.72 1.41
CA ILE A 28 -9.75 -2.15 2.60
C ILE A 28 -9.91 -3.66 2.72
N ALA A 29 -8.79 -4.38 2.68
CA ALA A 29 -8.77 -5.83 2.76
C ALA A 29 -8.89 -6.32 4.22
N ASP A 30 -9.36 -7.56 4.41
CA ASP A 30 -9.16 -8.31 5.65
C ASP A 30 -7.71 -8.81 5.68
N LYS A 31 -6.80 -7.97 6.21
CA LYS A 31 -5.37 -8.27 6.25
C LYS A 31 -5.11 -9.35 7.30
N GLN A 32 -4.93 -10.60 6.90
CA GLN A 32 -4.79 -11.72 7.84
C GLN A 32 -3.37 -11.93 8.36
N ARG A 33 -2.35 -11.70 7.51
CA ARG A 33 -0.93 -11.82 7.84
C ARG A 33 -0.17 -10.52 7.58
N MET A 34 0.88 -10.28 8.35
CA MET A 34 1.84 -9.20 8.13
C MET A 34 3.27 -9.69 8.36
N THR A 35 4.22 -9.11 7.63
CA THR A 35 5.64 -9.34 7.83
C THR A 35 6.18 -8.36 8.87
N VAL A 36 6.88 -8.86 9.89
CA VAL A 36 7.56 -8.04 10.89
C VAL A 36 9.07 -8.31 10.86
N SER A 37 9.85 -7.30 11.22
CA SER A 37 11.29 -7.47 11.40
C SER A 37 11.58 -8.18 12.73
N VAL A 38 12.45 -9.18 12.68
CA VAL A 38 12.91 -9.93 13.85
C VAL A 38 14.45 -10.03 13.82
N PRO A 39 15.11 -10.33 14.96
CA PRO A 39 16.56 -10.58 14.94
C PRO A 39 16.91 -11.66 13.91
N GLY A 40 17.75 -11.32 12.93
CA GLY A 40 18.19 -12.25 11.89
C GLY A 40 17.32 -12.30 10.62
N GLY A 41 16.26 -11.50 10.50
CA GLY A 41 15.48 -11.42 9.27
C GLY A 41 14.06 -10.89 9.44
N THR A 42 13.10 -11.58 8.84
CA THR A 42 11.68 -11.27 8.87
C THR A 42 10.88 -12.50 9.26
N ASP A 43 9.70 -12.28 9.84
CA ASP A 43 8.75 -13.33 10.16
C ASP A 43 7.33 -12.93 9.73
N GLU A 44 6.50 -13.91 9.38
CA GLU A 44 5.09 -13.69 9.04
C GLU A 44 4.20 -14.01 10.25
N VAL A 45 3.52 -12.99 10.76
CA VAL A 45 2.66 -13.10 11.94
C VAL A 45 1.22 -12.76 11.61
N ASN A 46 0.30 -13.21 12.47
CA ASN A 46 -1.10 -12.82 12.37
C ASN A 46 -1.27 -11.32 12.64
N VAL A 47 -2.05 -10.65 11.81
CA VAL A 47 -2.42 -9.26 12.05
C VAL A 47 -3.39 -9.21 13.24
N PRO A 48 -3.16 -8.33 14.23
CA PRO A 48 -4.11 -8.08 15.31
C PRO A 48 -5.49 -7.75 14.76
N SER A 49 -6.55 -8.31 15.35
CA SER A 49 -7.93 -8.18 14.83
C SER A 49 -8.35 -6.74 14.57
N PHE A 50 -7.98 -5.81 15.44
CA PHE A 50 -8.29 -4.38 15.31
C PHE A 50 -7.56 -3.68 14.17
N LEU A 51 -6.47 -4.24 13.65
CA LEU A 51 -5.72 -3.69 12.51
C LEU A 51 -6.15 -4.30 11.17
N ARG A 52 -6.79 -5.48 11.17
CA ARG A 52 -7.09 -6.21 9.93
C ARG A 52 -7.90 -5.40 8.94
N THR A 53 -8.92 -4.71 9.45
CA THR A 53 -9.85 -3.88 8.66
C THR A 53 -9.59 -2.38 8.84
N SER A 54 -8.47 -2.01 9.45
CA SER A 54 -8.02 -0.61 9.47
C SER A 54 -7.36 -0.29 8.13
N PRO A 55 -7.56 0.90 7.55
CA PRO A 55 -6.77 1.36 6.42
C PRO A 55 -5.27 1.31 6.76
N SER A 56 -4.47 0.81 5.82
CA SER A 56 -3.01 0.77 5.95
C SER A 56 -2.33 2.13 5.75
N LEU A 57 -3.01 3.06 5.08
CA LEU A 57 -2.56 4.42 4.80
C LEU A 57 -3.70 5.41 5.06
N THR A 58 -3.35 6.63 5.48
CA THR A 58 -4.29 7.76 5.52
C THR A 58 -4.49 8.34 4.12
N ASP A 59 -5.56 9.12 3.92
CA ASP A 59 -5.82 9.77 2.64
C ASP A 59 -4.66 10.70 2.25
N GLU A 60 -4.05 11.41 3.21
CA GLU A 60 -2.87 12.25 2.98
C GLU A 60 -1.67 11.45 2.49
N GLN A 61 -1.38 10.30 3.11
CA GLN A 61 -0.27 9.42 2.70
C GLN A 61 -0.51 8.83 1.31
N VAL A 62 -1.76 8.49 0.97
CA VAL A 62 -2.12 8.02 -0.38
C VAL A 62 -1.83 9.09 -1.43
N LEU A 63 -2.16 10.35 -1.14
CA LEU A 63 -1.91 11.46 -2.06
C LEU A 63 -0.42 11.78 -2.20
N GLU A 64 0.34 11.76 -1.10
CA GLU A 64 1.80 11.94 -1.12
C GLU A 64 2.48 10.84 -1.98
N MET A 65 2.06 9.57 -1.81
CA MET A 65 2.56 8.47 -2.63
C MET A 65 2.22 8.63 -4.12
N ALA A 66 1.02 9.12 -4.44
CA ALA A 66 0.62 9.39 -5.82
C ALA A 66 1.43 10.53 -6.45
N GLU A 67 1.76 11.56 -5.68
CA GLU A 67 2.62 12.66 -6.12
C GLU A 67 4.05 12.16 -6.40
N LEU A 68 4.62 11.35 -5.51
CA LEU A 68 5.94 10.74 -5.70
C LEU A 68 5.98 9.87 -6.97
N ALA A 69 4.98 9.01 -7.18
CA ALA A 69 4.88 8.18 -8.37
C ALA A 69 4.76 9.01 -9.64
N HIS A 70 3.96 10.09 -9.62
CA HIS A 70 3.84 10.99 -10.76
C HIS A 70 5.15 11.72 -11.06
N GLY A 71 5.85 12.23 -10.05
CA GLY A 71 7.16 12.85 -10.23
C GLY A 71 8.21 11.91 -10.82
N LEU A 72 8.21 10.64 -10.39
CA LEU A 72 9.07 9.61 -10.95
C LEU A 72 8.73 9.34 -12.42
N GLU A 73 7.46 9.18 -12.76
CA GLU A 73 6.99 9.02 -14.14
C GLU A 73 7.42 10.19 -15.05
N GLN A 74 7.28 11.44 -14.59
CA GLN A 74 7.72 12.61 -15.34
C GLN A 74 9.23 12.62 -15.58
N THR A 75 10.00 12.20 -14.58
CA THR A 75 11.47 12.10 -14.68
C THR A 75 11.90 10.99 -15.64
N MET A 76 11.20 9.87 -15.62
CA MET A 76 11.52 8.69 -16.44
C MET A 76 10.98 8.79 -17.87
N GLY A 77 9.91 9.53 -18.09
CA GLY A 77 9.24 9.68 -19.38
C GLY A 77 8.34 8.49 -19.78
N TYR A 78 8.08 7.56 -18.86
CA TYR A 78 7.20 6.41 -19.06
C TYR A 78 6.47 6.02 -17.77
N PRO A 79 5.31 5.32 -17.85
CA PRO A 79 4.58 4.83 -16.68
C PRO A 79 5.44 3.95 -15.77
N VAL A 80 5.39 4.21 -14.46
CA VAL A 80 6.11 3.48 -13.40
C VAL A 80 5.16 2.80 -12.44
#